data_AF-A0A3D9XPC9-F1
#
_entry.id   AF-A0A3D9XPC9-F1
#
_cell.length_a   1.000
_cell.length_b   1.000
_cell.length_c   1.000
_cell.angle_alpha   90.00
_cell.angle_beta   90.00
_cell.angle_gamma   90.00
#
_symmetry.space_group_name_H-M   'P 1'
#
loop_
_entity.id
_entity.type
_entity.pdbx_description
1 polymer ?
#
loop_
_entity_poly.entity_id
_entity_poly.type
_entity_poly.pdbx_seq_one_letter_code
_entity_poly.pdbx_strand_id
1 'polypeptide(L)' 'MATYYHPETGVLLNHITVQRSSLDDKEAATARLLYQQGLKQQHIAAMLGTNQGRVNEALGHGNGRSGGGQGQGSLF' A
#
# COMPACT_ATOMS: atom_id res chain seq x y z
N MET A 1 -1.01 4.02 22.06
CA MET A 1 -1.23 5.14 22.99
C MET A 1 -1.86 6.25 22.17
N ALA A 2 -3.06 6.70 22.54
CA ALA A 2 -3.77 7.74 21.80
C ALA A 2 -3.34 9.13 22.28
N THR A 3 -3.45 10.12 21.40
CA THR A 3 -2.69 11.38 21.53
C THR A 3 -3.55 12.63 21.43
N TYR A 4 -4.77 12.59 20.87
CA TYR A 4 -5.69 13.72 20.96
C TYR A 4 -7.16 13.34 20.69
N TYR A 5 -8.10 14.19 21.15
CA TYR A 5 -9.53 14.09 20.90
C TYR A 5 -9.94 14.97 19.73
N HIS A 6 -10.83 14.48 18.86
CA HIS A 6 -11.44 15.31 17.82
C HIS A 6 -12.35 16.38 18.45
N PRO A 7 -12.16 17.68 18.17
CA PRO A 7 -12.81 18.76 18.92
C PRO A 7 -14.33 18.80 18.76
N GLU A 8 -14.87 18.30 17.66
CA GLU A 8 -16.32 18.32 17.39
C GLU A 8 -17.04 17.02 17.78
N THR A 9 -16.35 15.89 17.69
CA THR A 9 -16.99 14.55 17.82
C THR A 9 -16.56 13.82 19.08
N GLY A 10 -15.53 14.31 19.79
CA GLY A 10 -15.00 13.68 20.99
C GLY A 10 -14.37 12.30 20.76
N VAL A 11 -14.17 11.90 19.50
CA VAL A 11 -13.58 10.61 19.17
C VAL A 11 -12.07 10.64 19.46
N LEU A 12 -11.59 9.57 20.10
CA LEU A 12 -10.18 9.39 20.43
C LEU A 12 -9.39 9.00 19.17
N LEU A 13 -8.45 9.84 18.76
CA LEU A 13 -7.63 9.60 17.58
C LEU A 13 -6.18 9.26 17.97
N ASN A 14 -5.64 8.25 17.28
CA ASN A 14 -4.21 7.95 17.34
C ASN A 14 -3.48 8.84 16.33
N HIS A 15 -2.56 9.67 16.80
CA HIS A 15 -1.66 10.43 15.94
C HIS A 15 -0.55 9.49 15.46
N ILE A 16 -0.63 9.10 14.19
CA ILE A 16 0.38 8.25 13.56
C ILE A 16 1.54 9.16 13.16
N THR A 17 2.57 9.26 14.01
CA THR A 17 3.76 10.11 13.78
C THR A 17 4.76 9.49 12.81
N VAL A 18 4.73 8.18 12.63
CA VAL A 18 5.62 7.45 11.73
C VAL A 18 4.80 6.89 10.58
N GLN A 19 4.86 7.56 9.44
CA GLN A 19 4.38 7.01 8.17
C GLN A 19 5.58 6.52 7.37
N ARG A 20 5.64 5.22 7.10
CA ARG A 20 6.67 4.68 6.20
C ARG A 20 6.38 5.10 4.77
N SER A 21 7.38 5.72 4.14
CA SER A 21 7.30 6.23 2.77
C SER A 21 7.30 5.11 1.72
N SER A 22 7.87 3.96 2.05
CA SER A 22 8.04 2.82 1.13
C SER A 22 8.00 1.49 1.90
N LEU A 23 7.62 0.43 1.18
CA LEU A 23 7.85 -0.95 1.59
C LEU A 23 9.21 -1.39 1.02
N ASP A 24 10.00 -2.09 1.82
CA ASP A 24 11.22 -2.72 1.32
C ASP A 24 10.87 -3.93 0.42
N ASP A 25 11.81 -4.38 -0.41
CA ASP A 25 11.58 -5.48 -1.37
C ASP A 25 11.03 -6.75 -0.70
N LYS A 26 11.51 -7.07 0.51
CA LYS A 26 11.03 -8.22 1.30
C LYS A 26 9.60 -8.02 1.77
N GLU A 27 9.24 -6.80 2.19
CA GLU A 27 7.89 -6.47 2.65
C GLU A 27 6.90 -6.47 1.47
N ALA A 28 7.33 -5.98 0.30
CA ALA A 28 6.56 -6.03 -0.93
C ALA A 28 6.32 -7.48 -1.40
N ALA A 29 7.34 -8.34 -1.36
CA ALA A 29 7.19 -9.77 -1.64
C ALA A 29 6.23 -10.45 -0.65
N THR A 30 6.34 -10.12 0.63
CA THR A 30 5.45 -10.63 1.69
C THR A 30 4.00 -10.19 1.46
N ALA A 31 3.78 -8.92 1.11
CA ALA A 31 2.46 -8.39 0.80
C ALA A 31 1.81 -9.13 -0.39
N ARG A 32 2.59 -9.45 -1.43
CA ARG A 32 2.13 -10.23 -2.59
C ARG A 32 1.70 -11.64 -2.20
N LEU A 33 2.51 -12.34 -1.39
CA LEU A 33 2.19 -13.69 -0.94
C LEU A 33 0.93 -13.72 -0.07
N LEU A 34 0.82 -12.80 0.88
CA LEU A 34 -0.37 -12.70 1.76
C LEU A 34 -1.63 -12.37 0.95
N TYR A 35 -1.51 -11.52 -0.07
CA TYR A 35 -2.63 -11.23 -0.96
C TYR A 35 -3.05 -12.45 -1.79
N GLN A 36 -2.09 -13.23 -2.30
CA GLN A 36 -2.37 -14.49 -3.01
C GLN A 36 -3.03 -15.54 -2.10
N GLN A 37 -2.76 -15.52 -0.79
CA GLN A 37 -3.44 -16.34 0.21
C GLN A 37 -4.87 -15.87 0.52
N GLY A 38 -5.35 -14.82 -0.15
CA GLY A 38 -6.72 -14.30 -0.02
C GLY A 38 -6.90 -13.25 1.06
N LEU A 39 -5.83 -12.75 1.68
CA LEU A 39 -5.95 -11.68 2.67
C LEU A 39 -6.29 -10.34 2.00
N LYS A 40 -7.22 -9.60 2.62
CA LYS A 40 -7.59 -8.26 2.18
C LYS A 40 -6.42 -7.28 2.39
N GLN A 41 -6.25 -6.35 1.47
CA GLN A 41 -5.19 -5.33 1.52
C GLN A 41 -5.18 -4.53 2.84
N GLN A 42 -6.35 -4.24 3.41
CA GLN A 42 -6.46 -3.59 4.73
C GLN A 42 -5.78 -4.37 5.83
N HIS A 43 -5.98 -5.69 5.82
CA HIS A 43 -5.42 -6.57 6.83
C HIS A 43 -3.91 -6.67 6.67
N ILE A 44 -3.44 -6.78 5.43
CA ILE A 44 -2.01 -6.78 5.09
C ILE A 44 -1.35 -5.46 5.53
N ALA A 45 -1.99 -4.32 5.26
CA ALA A 45 -1.50 -3.01 5.68
C ALA A 45 -1.36 -2.91 7.21
N ALA A 46 -2.36 -3.42 7.96
CA ALA A 46 -2.31 -3.46 9.40
C ALA A 46 -1.18 -4.38 9.92
N MET A 47 -0.98 -5.56 9.32
CA MET A 47 0.08 -6.49 9.72
C MET A 47 1.49 -5.94 9.44
N LEU A 48 1.67 -5.23 8.33
CA LEU A 48 2.95 -4.62 7.93
C LEU A 48 3.17 -3.24 8.56
N GLY A 49 2.22 -2.72 9.34
CA GLY A 49 2.31 -1.38 9.92
C GLY A 49 2.41 -0.26 8.88
N THR A 50 1.72 -0.43 7.74
CA THR A 50 1.72 0.52 6.61
C THR A 50 0.28 0.91 6.24
N ASN A 51 0.10 1.62 5.12
CA ASN A 51 -1.22 1.96 4.59
C ASN A 51 -1.59 1.11 3.36
N GLN A 52 -2.89 1.03 3.06
CA GLN A 52 -3.42 0.27 1.92
C GLN A 52 -2.84 0.72 0.57
N GLY A 53 -2.58 2.02 0.40
CA GLY A 53 -1.99 2.56 -0.82
C GLY A 53 -0.63 1.94 -1.13
N ARG A 54 0.22 1.74 -0.11
CA ARG A 54 1.52 1.08 -0.26
C ARG A 54 1.40 -0.40 -0.60
N VAL A 55 0.45 -1.09 0.04
CA VAL A 55 0.15 -2.48 -0.34
C VAL A 55 -0.31 -2.53 -1.80
N ASN A 56 -1.13 -1.58 -2.24
CA ASN A 56 -1.61 -1.50 -3.62
C ASN A 56 -0.48 -1.25 -4.65
N GLU A 57 0.48 -0.36 -4.31
CA GLU A 57 1.71 -0.16 -5.08
C GLU A 57 2.56 -1.44 -5.14
N ALA A 58 2.76 -2.12 -4.00
CA ALA A 58 3.53 -3.36 -3.93
C ALA A 58 2.90 -4.49 -4.75
N LEU A 59 1.56 -4.55 -4.81
CA LEU A 59 0.81 -5.50 -5.65
C LEU A 59 0.86 -5.16 -7.15
N GLY A 60 1.40 -4.00 -7.54
CA GLY A 60 1.49 -3.57 -8.94
C GLY A 60 0.18 -3.04 -9.51
N HIS A 61 -0.83 -2.78 -8.68
CA HIS A 61 -2.10 -2.17 -9.10
C HIS A 61 -2.03 -0.63 -9.09
N GLY A 62 -1.06 -0.06 -8.38
CA GLY A 62 -0.65 1.33 -8.53
C GLY A 62 0.49 1.43 -9.53
N ASN A 63 0.26 2.13 -10.64
CA ASN A 63 1.27 2.50 -11.64
C ASN A 63 1.65 1.44 -12.70
N GLY A 64 0.71 1.11 -13.58
CA GLY A 64 0.99 0.70 -14.96
C GLY A 64 1.54 1.82 -15.85
N ARG A 65 2.43 2.68 -15.33
CA ARG A 65 3.14 3.72 -16.09
C ARG A 65 4.64 3.59 -15.89
N SER A 66 5.19 2.44 -16.29
CA SER A 66 6.60 2.17 -16.61
C SER A 66 6.65 0.68 -16.98
N GLY A 67 7.11 0.20 -18.12
CA GLY A 67 7.68 0.78 -19.33
C GLY A 67 7.85 -0.42 -20.26
N GLY A 68 7.06 -0.47 -21.34
CA GLY A 68 7.09 -1.52 -22.34
C GLY A 68 6.94 -0.88 -23.70
N GLY A 69 8.00 -0.21 -24.15
CA GLY A 69 8.16 0.13 -25.57
C GLY A 69 8.32 -1.16 -26.36
N GLN A 70 7.20 -1.79 -26.72
CA GLN A 70 7.17 -2.87 -27.70
C GLN A 70 6.55 -2.31 -28.98
N GLY A 71 7.44 -2.03 -29.94
CA GLY A 71 7.23 -2.15 -31.37
C GLY A 71 5.90 -1.62 -31.91
N GLN A 72 5.86 -0.32 -32.21
CA GLN A 72 5.05 0.15 -33.32
C GLN A 72 5.70 -0.38 -34.60
N GLY A 73 5.33 -1.61 -34.97
CA GLY A 73 5.80 -2.29 -36.16
C GLY A 73 4.64 -2.99 -36.85
N SER A 74 4.09 -2.32 -37.86
CA SER A 74 3.61 -2.86 -39.16
C SER A 74 2.73 -1.77 -39.80
N LEU A 75 3.20 -1.03 -40.79
CA LEU A 75 3.34 -1.36 -42.22
C LEU A 75 1.98 -1.57 -42.92
N PHE A 76 1.72 -0.64 -43.84
CA PHE A 76 0.62 -0.50 -44.81
C PHE A 76 -0.67 0.12 -44.30
#